data_AF-A0A2D7BYU6-F1
#
_entry.id   AF-A0A2D7BYU6-F1
#
_cell.length_a   1.000
_cell.length_b   1.000
_cell.length_c   1.000
_cell.angle_alpha   90.00
_cell.angle_beta   90.00
_cell.angle_gamma   90.00
#
_symmetry.space_group_name_H-M   'P 1'
#
loop_
_entity.id
_entity.type
_entity.pdbx_description
1 polymer ?
#
loop_
_entity_poly.entity_id
_entity_poly.type
_entity_poly.pdbx_seq_one_letter_code
_entity_poly.pdbx_strand_id
1 'polypeptide(L)'
;MTEVKRTPNYTDEMVNAMVADYQDNPTKDTVAKLASEFNKSTRSIVAKLVREGVYVAAPRVTKTGTPVVRKAEIVAEIQTELGAQAGFPTLEKASKADLQNLLALIQAR
;
A
#
# COMPACT_ATOMS: atom_id res chain seq x y z
N MET A 1 30.79 27.85 17.19
CA MET A 1 29.79 26.88 16.73
C MET A 1 30.52 25.58 16.48
N THR A 2 30.32 24.56 17.30
CA THR A 2 30.96 23.25 17.12
C THR A 2 30.19 22.46 16.07
N GLU A 3 30.83 22.21 14.93
CA GLU A 3 30.27 21.41 13.84
C GLU A 3 30.28 19.93 14.26
N VAL A 4 29.10 19.39 14.60
CA VAL A 4 28.95 17.98 14.93
C VAL A 4 28.91 17.18 13.63
N LYS A 5 30.08 16.70 13.20
CA LYS A 5 30.19 15.75 12.08
C LYS A 5 29.55 14.42 12.50
N ARG A 6 28.29 14.22 12.11
CA ARG A 6 27.56 12.96 12.36
C ARG A 6 28.17 11.86 11.51
N THR A 7 28.62 10.78 12.14
CA THR A 7 29.03 9.56 11.46
C THR A 7 27.82 8.99 10.70
N PRO A 8 27.93 8.67 9.41
CA PRO A 8 26.85 8.05 8.66
C PRO A 8 26.48 6.70 9.30
N ASN A 9 25.18 6.48 9.53
CA ASN A 9 24.67 5.22 10.09
C ASN A 9 24.63 4.08 9.03
N TYR A 10 24.82 4.46 7.76
CA TYR A 10 24.91 3.60 6.58
C TYR A 10 26.07 4.10 5.73
N THR A 11 26.87 3.20 5.18
CA THR A 11 27.85 3.53 4.14
C THR A 11 27.14 3.70 2.80
N ASP A 12 27.75 4.41 1.86
CA ASP A 12 27.15 4.61 0.53
C ASP A 12 26.97 3.28 -0.22
N GLU A 13 27.91 2.34 -0.04
CA GLU A 13 27.80 0.97 -0.56
C GLU A 13 26.59 0.22 0.00
N MET A 14 26.34 0.31 1.30
CA MET A 14 25.16 -0.29 1.92
C MET A 14 23.87 0.32 1.37
N VAL A 15 23.85 1.64 1.14
CA VAL A 15 22.67 2.32 0.59
C VAL A 15 22.40 1.86 -0.84
N ASN A 16 23.44 1.77 -1.68
CA ASN A 16 23.31 1.33 -3.06
C ASN A 16 22.81 -0.12 -3.14
N ALA A 17 23.37 -1.03 -2.34
CA ALA A 17 22.91 -2.41 -2.26
C ALA A 17 21.45 -2.50 -1.77
N MET A 18 21.11 -1.77 -0.71
CA MET A 18 19.76 -1.75 -0.16
C MET A 18 18.71 -1.20 -1.14
N VAL A 19 19.07 -0.18 -1.92
CA VAL A 19 18.19 0.38 -2.96
C VAL A 19 18.01 -0.61 -4.11
N ALA A 20 19.10 -1.22 -4.60
CA ALA A 20 19.04 -2.21 -5.68
C ALA A 20 18.17 -3.41 -5.29
N ASP A 21 18.42 -4.02 -4.14
CA ASP A 21 17.66 -5.17 -3.65
C ASP A 21 16.18 -4.87 -3.47
N TYR A 22 15.86 -3.67 -2.97
CA TYR A 22 14.47 -3.25 -2.80
C TYR A 22 13.79 -2.92 -4.13
N GLN A 23 14.50 -2.36 -5.11
CA GLN A 23 13.95 -2.09 -6.44
C GLN A 23 13.65 -3.39 -7.19
N ASP A 24 14.48 -4.41 -7.04
CA ASP A 24 14.26 -5.73 -7.64
C ASP A 24 13.05 -6.46 -7.02
N ASN A 25 12.78 -6.25 -5.73
CA ASN A 25 11.64 -6.84 -5.03
C ASN A 25 11.08 -5.90 -3.96
N PRO A 26 10.17 -4.96 -4.31
CA PRO A 26 9.68 -3.91 -3.41
C PRO A 26 8.61 -4.43 -2.44
N THR A 27 8.98 -5.40 -1.59
CA THR A 27 8.10 -6.05 -0.64
C THR A 27 8.55 -5.83 0.81
N LYS A 28 7.62 -6.08 1.75
CA LYS A 28 7.93 -6.04 3.19
C LYS A 28 8.94 -7.10 3.60
N ASP A 29 8.94 -8.24 2.92
CA ASP A 29 9.87 -9.34 3.18
C ASP A 29 11.30 -8.93 2.80
N THR A 30 11.48 -8.21 1.69
CA THR A 30 12.77 -7.63 1.32
C THR A 30 13.26 -6.64 2.38
N VAL A 31 12.39 -5.77 2.88
CA VAL A 31 12.74 -4.87 4.01
C VAL A 31 13.16 -5.64 5.26
N ALA A 32 12.49 -6.75 5.57
CA ALA A 32 12.83 -7.59 6.71
C ALA A 32 14.19 -8.29 6.53
N LYS A 33 14.49 -8.78 5.33
CA LYS A 33 15.79 -9.35 4.97
C LYS A 33 16.90 -8.32 5.13
N LEU A 34 16.76 -7.14 4.51
CA LEU A 34 17.73 -6.05 4.60
C LEU A 34 17.94 -5.58 6.05
N ALA A 35 16.88 -5.57 6.85
CA ALA A 35 16.98 -5.24 8.28
C ALA A 35 17.85 -6.27 9.03
N SER A 36 17.67 -7.57 8.76
CA SER A 36 18.49 -8.62 9.36
C SER A 36 19.95 -8.59 8.88
N GLU A 37 20.17 -8.33 7.60
CA GLU A 37 21.50 -8.32 6.98
C GLU A 37 22.35 -7.14 7.47
N PHE A 38 21.78 -5.93 7.52
CA PHE A 38 22.48 -4.75 7.99
C PHE A 38 22.41 -4.55 9.51
N ASN A 39 21.82 -5.50 10.23
CA ASN A 39 21.58 -5.42 11.67
C ASN A 39 20.92 -4.09 12.08
N LYS A 40 19.87 -3.69 11.35
CA LYS A 40 19.07 -2.49 11.59
C LYS A 40 17.61 -2.87 11.85
N SER A 41 16.84 -1.94 12.38
CA SER A 41 15.39 -2.13 12.46
C SER A 41 14.75 -1.93 11.09
N THR A 42 13.65 -2.65 10.83
CA THR A 42 12.82 -2.47 9.62
C THR A 42 12.41 -1.02 9.44
N ARG A 43 12.08 -0.31 10.54
CA ARG A 43 11.76 1.12 10.54
C ARG A 43 12.90 1.98 9.99
N SER A 44 14.15 1.67 10.34
CA SER A 44 15.32 2.42 9.87
C SER A 44 15.62 2.16 8.39
N ILE A 45 15.41 0.93 7.92
CA ILE A 45 15.52 0.57 6.49
C ILE A 45 14.45 1.32 5.68
N VAL A 46 13.17 1.25 6.10
CA VAL A 46 12.08 1.98 5.44
C VAL A 46 12.35 3.48 5.41
N ALA A 47 12.76 4.08 6.53
CA ALA A 47 13.09 5.51 6.57
C ALA A 47 14.21 5.88 5.59
N LYS A 48 15.20 4.99 5.40
CA LYS A 48 16.26 5.21 4.43
C LYS A 48 15.75 5.07 2.99
N LEU A 49 14.99 4.02 2.67
CA LEU A 49 14.37 3.84 1.35
C LEU A 49 13.41 4.99 0.98
N VAL A 50 12.67 5.54 1.96
CA VAL A 50 11.82 6.74 1.77
C VAL A 50 12.67 7.96 1.47
N ARG A 51 13.79 8.15 2.18
CA ARG A 51 14.73 9.25 1.93
C ARG A 51 15.37 9.17 0.55
N GLU A 52 15.67 7.96 0.08
CA GLU A 52 16.17 7.70 -1.29
C GLU A 52 15.04 7.76 -2.34
N GLY A 53 13.77 7.92 -1.92
CA GLY A 53 12.63 8.06 -2.82
C GLY A 53 12.15 6.78 -3.50
N VAL A 54 12.67 5.61 -3.11
CA VAL A 54 12.38 4.32 -3.77
C VAL A 54 11.31 3.50 -3.06
N TYR A 55 10.98 3.82 -1.80
CA TYR A 55 10.03 3.05 -1.02
C TYR A 55 8.61 3.10 -1.59
N VAL A 56 8.02 1.93 -1.86
CA VAL A 56 6.64 1.79 -2.32
C VAL A 56 5.74 1.44 -1.14
N ALA A 57 4.79 2.33 -0.83
CA ALA A 57 3.82 2.08 0.24
C ALA A 57 2.91 0.91 -0.14
N ALA A 58 2.84 -0.10 0.72
CA ALA A 58 1.98 -1.25 0.49
C ALA A 58 0.51 -0.82 0.31
N PRO A 59 -0.21 -1.39 -0.66
CA PRO A 59 -1.63 -1.14 -0.83
C PRO A 59 -2.40 -1.52 0.44
N ARG A 60 -3.40 -0.73 0.79
CA ARG A 60 -4.24 -0.99 1.96
C ARG A 60 -5.16 -2.18 1.64
N VAL A 61 -4.82 -3.33 2.20
CA VAL A 61 -5.63 -4.55 2.16
C VAL A 61 -6.38 -4.76 3.47
N THR A 62 -7.53 -5.42 3.41
CA THR A 62 -8.26 -5.87 4.61
C THR A 62 -7.51 -7.04 5.27
N LYS A 63 -7.97 -7.49 6.45
CA LYS A 63 -7.39 -8.66 7.16
C LYS A 63 -7.36 -9.94 6.31
N THR A 64 -8.22 -10.05 5.30
CA THR A 64 -8.30 -11.19 4.38
C THR A 64 -7.51 -10.99 3.09
N GLY A 65 -6.71 -9.91 2.96
CA GLY A 65 -5.89 -9.64 1.78
C GLY A 65 -6.66 -9.04 0.59
N THR A 66 -7.98 -8.87 0.70
CA THR A 66 -8.76 -8.18 -0.35
C THR A 66 -8.53 -6.67 -0.32
N PRO A 67 -8.51 -6.00 -1.48
CA PRO A 67 -8.45 -4.54 -1.54
C PRO A 67 -9.53 -3.92 -0.64
N VAL A 68 -9.19 -2.87 0.11
CA VAL A 68 -10.17 -2.13 0.91
C VAL A 68 -11.05 -1.30 -0.05
N VAL A 69 -12.09 -1.92 -0.59
CA VAL A 69 -13.10 -1.22 -1.41
C VAL A 69 -14.04 -0.46 -0.48
N ARG A 70 -14.26 0.83 -0.72
CA ARG A 70 -15.21 1.64 0.07
C ARG A 70 -16.64 1.34 -0.37
N LYS A 71 -17.62 1.54 0.53
CA LYS A 71 -19.05 1.40 0.16
C LYS A 71 -19.42 2.31 -1.01
N ALA A 72 -18.93 3.55 -0.99
CA ALA A 72 -19.15 4.52 -2.07
C ALA A 72 -18.61 4.04 -3.43
N GLU A 73 -17.46 3.35 -3.44
CA GLU A 73 -16.87 2.78 -4.67
C GLU A 73 -17.75 1.65 -5.21
N ILE A 74 -18.22 0.74 -4.35
CA ILE A 74 -19.14 -0.34 -4.76
C ILE A 74 -20.44 0.26 -5.34
N VAL A 75 -20.98 1.31 -4.70
CA VAL A 75 -22.19 1.99 -5.20
C VAL A 75 -21.93 2.67 -6.56
N ALA A 76 -20.76 3.28 -6.76
CA ALA A 76 -20.38 3.89 -8.03
C ALA A 76 -20.22 2.85 -9.16
N GLU A 77 -19.63 1.68 -8.86
CA GLU A 77 -19.55 0.56 -9.80
C GLU A 77 -20.95 0.06 -10.18
N ILE A 78 -21.85 -0.13 -9.21
CA ILE A 78 -23.25 -0.52 -9.46
C ILE A 78 -23.96 0.52 -10.35
N GLN A 79 -23.78 1.82 -10.08
CA GLN A 79 -24.39 2.88 -10.88
C GLN A 79 -23.88 2.86 -12.33
N THR A 80 -22.58 2.60 -12.51
CA THR A 80 -21.92 2.50 -13.82
C THR A 80 -22.46 1.31 -14.59
N GLU A 81 -22.49 0.13 -13.99
CA GLU A 81 -23.01 -1.09 -14.59
C GLU A 81 -24.50 -0.98 -14.98
N LEU A 82 -25.31 -0.28 -14.18
CA LEU A 82 -26.74 -0.11 -14.45
C LEU A 82 -27.06 1.11 -15.32
N GLY A 83 -26.08 1.94 -15.67
CA GLY A 83 -26.30 3.19 -16.41
C GLY A 83 -27.19 4.20 -15.67
N ALA A 84 -27.19 4.17 -14.34
CA ALA A 84 -28.11 4.93 -13.50
C ALA A 84 -27.67 6.40 -13.36
N GLN A 85 -28.15 7.27 -14.27
CA GLN A 85 -27.80 8.70 -14.29
C GLN A 85 -28.24 9.48 -13.05
N ALA A 86 -29.34 9.08 -12.40
CA ALA A 86 -29.83 9.72 -11.18
C ALA A 86 -29.09 9.28 -9.91
N GLY A 87 -28.25 8.25 -10.00
CA GLY A 87 -27.53 7.65 -8.87
C GLY A 87 -28.43 6.94 -7.85
N PHE A 88 -27.79 6.38 -6.84
CA PHE A 88 -28.42 5.63 -5.74
C PHE A 88 -27.91 6.13 -4.39
N PRO A 89 -28.28 7.35 -3.95
CA PRO A 89 -27.70 7.98 -2.76
C PRO A 89 -27.99 7.21 -1.46
N THR A 90 -29.07 6.44 -1.41
CA THR A 90 -29.44 5.64 -0.22
C THR A 90 -28.75 4.28 -0.17
N LEU A 91 -28.14 3.79 -1.25
CA LEU A 91 -27.45 2.50 -1.25
C LEU A 91 -26.23 2.49 -0.31
N GLU A 92 -25.59 3.64 -0.05
CA GLU A 92 -24.49 3.71 0.91
C GLU A 92 -24.90 3.36 2.35
N LYS A 93 -26.21 3.41 2.66
CA LYS A 93 -26.77 3.01 3.96
C LYS A 93 -26.91 1.49 4.10
N ALA A 94 -26.85 0.73 3.00
CA ALA A 94 -26.89 -0.73 3.04
C ALA A 94 -25.62 -1.33 3.65
N SER A 95 -25.68 -2.62 3.99
CA SER A 95 -24.51 -3.34 4.46
C SER A 95 -23.50 -3.51 3.31
N LYS A 96 -22.21 -3.53 3.63
CA LYS A 96 -21.16 -3.73 2.62
C LYS A 96 -21.32 -5.07 1.90
N ALA A 97 -21.73 -6.12 2.62
CA ALA A 97 -21.92 -7.45 2.07
C ALA A 97 -23.04 -7.48 1.03
N ASP A 98 -24.16 -6.81 1.30
CA ASP A 98 -25.28 -6.74 0.35
C ASP A 98 -24.89 -6.00 -0.93
N LEU A 99 -24.14 -4.90 -0.80
CA LEU A 99 -23.63 -4.16 -1.96
C LEU A 99 -22.67 -5.02 -2.80
N GLN A 100 -21.80 -5.81 -2.18
CA GLN A 100 -20.90 -6.73 -2.90
C GLN A 100 -21.67 -7.83 -3.63
N ASN A 101 -22.67 -8.43 -2.97
CA ASN A 101 -23.51 -9.45 -3.58
C ASN A 101 -24.30 -8.89 -4.77
N LEU A 102 -24.87 -7.69 -4.62
CA LEU A 102 -25.60 -7.01 -5.68
C LEU A 102 -24.70 -6.75 -6.89
N LEU A 103 -23.51 -6.19 -6.66
CA LEU A 103 -22.53 -5.95 -7.73
C LEU A 103 -22.15 -7.25 -8.44
N ALA A 104 -21.87 -8.33 -7.70
CA ALA A 104 -21.52 -9.63 -8.27
C ALA A 104 -22.64 -10.20 -9.15
N LEU A 105 -23.90 -10.06 -8.74
CA LEU A 105 -25.06 -10.47 -9.56
C LEU A 105 -25.19 -9.64 -10.84
N ILE A 106 -24.90 -8.34 -10.78
CA ILE A 106 -24.94 -7.45 -11.95
C ILE A 106 -23.83 -7.82 -12.93
N GLN A 107 -22.62 -8.16 -12.45
CA GLN A 107 -21.49 -8.55 -13.30
C GLN A 107 -21.60 -9.97 -13.87
N ALA A 108 -22.43 -10.83 -13.28
CA ALA A 108 -22.64 -12.20 -13.74
C ALA A 108 -23.69 -12.35 -14.86
N ARG A 109 -24.32 -11.25 -15.30
CA ARG A 109 -25.28 -11.22 -16.42
C ARG A 109 -24.58 -11.28 -17.77
#